data_AF-A0AA42E058-F1
#
_entry.id   AF-A0AA42E058-F1
#
_cell.length_a   1.000
_cell.length_b   1.000
_cell.length_c   1.000
_cell.angle_alpha   90.00
_cell.angle_beta   90.00
_cell.angle_gamma   90.00
#
_symmetry.space_group_name_H-M   'P 1'
#
loop_
_entity.id
_entity.type
_entity.pdbx_description
1 polymer ?
#
loop_
_entity_poly.entity_id
_entity_poly.type
_entity_poly.pdbx_seq_one_letter_code
_entity_poly.pdbx_strand_id
1 'polypeptide(L)' 'MPVQLIVLDGYRNEVQRDLVSGLDIFSHTQELIHENAWDETYRYRIVSDIDVAAEYTTAEVKKRAGRPK' A
#
# COMPACT_ATOMS: atom_id res chain seq x y z
N MET A 1 -7.46 14.16 3.73
CA MET A 1 -8.35 13.06 4.17
C MET A 1 -7.46 11.87 4.44
N PRO A 2 -7.60 11.16 5.57
CA PRO A 2 -6.76 10.01 5.88
C PRO A 2 -7.07 8.85 4.92
N VAL A 3 -6.03 8.11 4.54
CA VAL A 3 -6.13 6.93 3.68
C VAL A 3 -5.71 5.73 4.51
N GLN A 4 -6.44 4.62 4.43
CA GLN A 4 -6.07 3.38 5.10
C GLN A 4 -5.27 2.50 4.14
N LEU A 5 -4.09 2.08 4.57
CA LEU A 5 -3.31 1.02 3.94
C LEU A 5 -3.60 -0.27 4.69
N ILE A 6 -3.97 -1.32 3.97
CA ILE A 6 -4.15 -2.67 4.49
C ILE A 6 -3.18 -3.57 3.72
N VAL A 7 -2.31 -4.25 4.45
CA VAL A 7 -1.35 -5.20 3.90
C VAL A 7 -1.93 -6.59 4.03
N LEU A 8 -1.93 -7.33 2.93
CA LEU A 8 -2.46 -8.67 2.82
C LEU A 8 -1.34 -9.65 2.47
N ASP A 9 -1.30 -10.80 3.13
CA ASP A 9 -0.37 -11.90 2.80
C ASP A 9 -0.77 -12.63 1.50
N GLY A 10 0.01 -13.65 1.11
CA GLY A 10 -0.28 -14.49 -0.07
C GLY A 10 -1.61 -15.27 -0.01
N TYR A 11 -2.23 -15.39 1.17
CA TYR A 11 -3.56 -15.98 1.38
C TYR A 11 -4.67 -14.92 1.50
N ARG A 12 -4.33 -13.65 1.29
CA ARG A 12 -5.21 -12.47 1.46
C ARG A 12 -5.71 -12.25 2.89
N ASN A 13 -4.96 -12.72 3.88
CA ASN A 13 -5.21 -12.35 5.27
C ASN A 13 -4.59 -10.98 5.55
N GLU A 14 -5.31 -10.15 6.28
CA GLU A 14 -4.78 -8.88 6.79
C GLU A 14 -3.67 -9.16 7.80
N VAL A 15 -2.47 -8.67 7.52
CA VAL A 15 -1.31 -8.78 8.40
C VAL A 15 -0.95 -7.46 9.06
N GLN A 16 -1.30 -6.33 8.43
CA GLN A 16 -1.02 -5.00 8.95
C GLN A 16 -2.03 -3.98 8.39
N ARG A 17 -2.34 -2.97 9.19
CA ARG A 17 -3.19 -1.84 8.80
C ARG A 17 -2.62 -0.54 9.34
N ASP A 18 -2.42 0.42 8.46
CA ASP A 18 -1.91 1.74 8.78
C ASP A 18 -2.88 2.84 8.34
N LEU A 19 -2.95 3.89 9.16
CA LEU A 19 -3.67 5.11 8.83
C LEU A 19 -2.66 6.15 8.35
N VAL A 20 -2.68 6.43 7.05
CA VAL A 20 -1.73 7.32 6.42
C VAL A 20 -2.38 8.68 6.21
N SER A 21 -1.90 9.67 6.96
CA SER A 21 -2.30 11.07 6.83
C SER A 21 -1.30 11.83 5.98
N GLY A 22 -1.58 12.03 4.69
CA GLY A 22 -0.67 12.72 3.78
C GLY A 22 -1.01 12.52 2.30
N LEU A 23 -0.23 13.17 1.42
CA LEU A 23 -0.47 13.19 -0.03
C LEU A 23 0.11 11.99 -0.79
N ASP A 24 0.86 11.08 -0.15
CA ASP A 24 1.55 10.01 -0.89
C ASP A 24 1.55 8.66 -0.16
N ILE A 25 0.43 7.96 -0.28
CA ILE A 25 0.24 6.59 0.19
C ILE A 25 1.21 5.59 -0.47
N PHE A 26 1.59 5.82 -1.73
CA PHE A 26 2.44 4.89 -2.48
C PHE A 26 3.89 4.96 -2.02
N SER A 27 4.41 6.17 -1.76
CA SER A 27 5.73 6.33 -1.15
C SER A 27 5.81 5.66 0.23
N HIS A 28 4.81 5.90 1.09
CA HIS A 28 4.77 5.25 2.42
C HIS A 28 4.68 3.71 2.31
N THR A 29 3.84 3.20 1.39
CA THR A 29 3.73 1.75 1.16
C THR A 29 5.07 1.19 0.66
N GLN A 30 5.79 1.91 -0.21
CA GLN A 30 7.11 1.46 -0.69
C GLN A 30 8.15 1.38 0.43
N GLU A 31 8.16 2.34 1.36
CA GLU A 31 9.04 2.31 2.54
C GLU A 31 8.75 1.07 3.40
N LEU A 32 7.48 0.79 3.70
CA LEU A 32 7.08 -0.39 4.47
C LEU A 32 7.52 -1.71 3.82
N ILE A 33 7.41 -1.83 2.49
CA ILE A 33 7.88 -3.00 1.74
C ILE A 33 9.37 -3.21 1.94
N HIS A 34 10.15 -2.12 1.88
CA HIS A 34 11.59 -2.17 2.04
C HIS A 34 12.00 -2.52 3.49
N GLU A 35 11.34 -1.92 4.49
CA GLU A 35 11.63 -2.18 5.91
C GLU A 35 11.31 -3.61 6.33
N ASN A 36 10.21 -4.18 5.82
CA ASN A 36 9.75 -5.53 6.19
C ASN A 36 10.26 -6.64 5.25
N ALA A 37 10.99 -6.28 4.19
CA ALA A 37 11.43 -7.20 3.14
C ALA A 37 10.29 -8.07 2.55
N TRP A 38 9.10 -7.48 2.38
CA TRP A 38 7.95 -8.17 1.81
C TRP A 38 8.18 -8.49 0.32
N ASP A 39 7.81 -9.71 -0.06
CA ASP A 39 7.96 -10.20 -1.43
C ASP A 39 6.74 -9.88 -2.31
N GLU A 40 6.71 -10.42 -3.53
CA GLU A 40 5.64 -10.18 -4.51
C GLU A 40 4.34 -10.95 -4.21
N THR A 41 4.31 -11.80 -3.18
CA THR A 41 3.09 -12.52 -2.78
C THR A 41 2.13 -11.62 -2.00
N TYR A 42 2.65 -10.57 -1.38
CA TYR A 42 1.86 -9.59 -0.62
C TYR A 42 1.04 -8.68 -1.54
N ARG A 43 -0.09 -8.22 -1.02
CA ARG A 43 -0.98 -7.25 -1.69
C ARG A 43 -1.26 -6.06 -0.78
N TYR A 44 -1.39 -4.90 -1.39
CA TYR A 44 -1.58 -3.63 -0.68
C TYR A 44 -2.93 -3.07 -1.07
N ARG A 45 -3.88 -3.10 -0.14
CA ARG A 45 -5.21 -2.54 -0.34
C ARG A 45 -5.23 -1.12 0.22
N ILE A 46 -5.52 -0.16 -0.64
CA ILE A 46 -5.66 1.24 -0.26
C ILE A 46 -7.16 1.58 -0.23
N VAL A 47 -7.64 2.02 0.93
CA VAL A 47 -9.02 2.43 1.16
C VAL A 47 -9.04 3.92 1.48
N SER A 48 -9.83 4.69 0.75
CA SER A 48 -10.02 6.12 1.01
C SER A 48 -11.51 6.43 1.09
N ASP A 49 -11.89 7.54 1.74
CA ASP A 49 -13.29 7.98 1.83
C ASP A 49 -13.94 8.26 0.46
N ILE A 50 -13.15 8.42 -0.59
CA ILE A 50 -13.59 8.86 -1.92
C ILE A 50 -13.55 7.73 -2.96
N ASP A 51 -12.81 6.64 -2.70
CA ASP A 51 -12.44 5.66 -3.72
C ASP A 51 -12.61 4.21 -3.26
N VAL A 52 -12.89 3.33 -4.22
CA VAL A 52 -13.09 1.89 -4.01
C VAL A 52 -11.79 1.27 -3.50
N ALA A 53 -11.90 0.34 -2.55
CA ALA A 53 -10.77 -0.42 -2.02
C ALA A 53 -9.95 -1.07 -3.14
N ALA A 54 -8.87 -0.41 -3.55
CA ALA A 54 -8.04 -0.81 -4.68
C ALA A 54 -6.84 -1.62 -4.16
N GLU A 55 -6.61 -2.78 -4.76
CA GLU A 55 -5.48 -3.65 -4.43
C GLU A 55 -4.34 -3.46 -5.41
N TYR A 56 -3.12 -3.43 -4.89
CA TYR A 56 -1.89 -3.21 -5.64
C TYR A 56 -0.88 -4.32 -5.35
N THR A 57 -0.11 -4.68 -6.38
CA THR A 57 1.13 -5.45 -6.25
C THR A 57 2.29 -4.57 -5.76
N THR A 58 3.34 -5.21 -5.25
CA THR A 58 4.63 -4.56 -4.96
C THR A 58 5.16 -3.81 -6.20
N ALA A 59 5.08 -4.41 -7.39
CA ALA A 59 5.47 -3.77 -8.64
C ALA A 59 4.66 -2.50 -8.97
N GLU A 60 3.34 -2.53 -8.77
CA GLU A 60 2.47 -1.37 -8.99
C GLU A 60 2.73 -0.23 -7.99
N VAL A 61 2.97 -0.57 -6.72
CA VAL A 61 3.35 0.40 -5.69
C VAL A 61 4.64 1.12 -6.09
N LYS A 62 5.71 0.36 -6.42
CA LYS A 62 7.00 0.93 -6.87
C LYS A 62 6.84 1.84 -8.09
N LYS A 63 6.02 1.42 -9.07
CA LYS A 63 5.76 2.20 -10.28
C LYS A 63 5.05 3.52 -9.99
N ARG A 64 4.15 3.56 -9.01
CA ARG A 64 3.37 4.76 -8.67
C ARG A 64 4.12 5.71 -7.75
N ALA A 65 4.86 5.18 -6.79
CA ALA A 65 5.72 5.96 -5.89
C ALA A 65 6.85 6.69 -6.63
N GLY A 66 7.40 6.08 -7.70
CA GLY A 66 8.45 6.70 -8.52
C GLY A 66 7.98 7.76 -9.54
N ARG A 67 6.68 8.09 -9.61
CA ARG A 67 6.22 9.15 -10.52
C ARG A 67 6.44 10.52 -9.87
N PRO A 68 7.16 11.46 -10.53
CA PRO A 68 7.19 12.84 -10.06
C PRO A 68 5.76 13.41 -10.05
N LYS A 69 5.42 14.11 -8.96
CA LYS A 69 4.14 14.79 -8.74
C LYS A 69 3.79 15.78 -9.83
#